data_AF-A0A6I4HWX5-F1
#
_entry.id   AF-A0A6I4HWX5-F1
#
_cell.length_a   1.000
_cell.length_b   1.000
_cell.length_c   1.000
_cell.angle_alpha   90.00
_cell.angle_beta   90.00
_cell.angle_gamma   90.00
#
_symmetry.space_group_name_H-M   'P 1'
#
loop_
_entity.id
_entity.type
_entity.pdbx_description
1 polymer ?
#
loop_
_entity_poly.entity_id
_entity_poly.type
_entity_poly.pdbx_seq_one_letter_code
_entity_poly.pdbx_strand_id
1 'polypeptide(L)'
;MKDYKKKLGSLADRIKNETLQAPIQQVQPVVNNPTVFEQELARFNNWIPKDLKRKIQLYGVKNDMSQKDITIKALEDFLNMNNR
;
A
#
# COMPACT_ATOMS: atom_id res chain seq x y z
N MET A 1 -48.00 -29.91 10.20
CA MET A 1 -48.36 -30.00 8.76
C MET A 1 -48.88 -28.68 8.16
N LYS A 2 -49.61 -27.82 8.90
CA LYS A 2 -50.17 -26.55 8.38
C LYS A 2 -49.10 -25.47 8.08
N ASP A 3 -47.97 -25.48 8.78
CA ASP A 3 -46.91 -24.48 8.63
C ASP A 3 -46.04 -24.64 7.38
N TYR A 4 -45.95 -25.85 6.84
CA TYR A 4 -45.13 -26.13 5.66
C TYR A 4 -45.75 -25.52 4.38
N LYS A 5 -47.08 -25.63 4.22
CA LYS A 5 -47.81 -25.01 3.11
C LYS A 5 -47.74 -23.48 3.15
N LYS A 6 -47.75 -22.87 4.34
CA LYS A 6 -47.57 -21.41 4.50
C LYS A 6 -46.17 -20.95 4.08
N LYS A 7 -45.12 -21.70 4.43
CA LYS A 7 -43.74 -21.37 4.02
C LYS A 7 -43.51 -21.51 2.51
N LEU A 8 -44.14 -22.49 1.86
CA LEU A 8 -44.09 -22.66 0.40
C LEU A 8 -44.78 -21.52 -0.36
N GLY A 9 -45.97 -21.08 0.10
CA GLY A 9 -46.66 -19.93 -0.49
C GLY A 9 -45.84 -18.65 -0.35
N SER A 10 -45.29 -18.41 0.85
CA SER A 10 -44.43 -17.26 1.11
C SER A 10 -43.15 -17.22 0.27
N LEU A 11 -42.63 -18.37 -0.17
CA LEU A 11 -41.43 -18.41 -1.01
C LEU A 11 -41.76 -18.07 -2.47
N ALA A 12 -42.88 -18.60 -2.98
CA ALA A 12 -43.36 -18.29 -4.33
C ALA A 12 -43.72 -16.81 -4.48
N ASP A 13 -44.28 -16.19 -3.44
CA ASP A 13 -44.59 -14.76 -3.44
C ASP A 13 -43.34 -13.88 -3.38
N ARG A 14 -42.28 -14.32 -2.70
CA ARG A 14 -40.99 -13.61 -2.66
C ARG A 14 -40.27 -13.67 -4.01
N ILE A 15 -40.22 -14.83 -4.65
CA ILE A 15 -39.57 -15.00 -5.97
C ILE A 15 -40.24 -14.13 -7.06
N LYS A 16 -41.57 -13.96 -7.00
CA LYS A 16 -42.31 -13.18 -7.99
C LYS A 16 -42.22 -11.67 -7.79
N ASN A 17 -42.11 -11.21 -6.54
CA ASN A 17 -42.23 -9.79 -6.18
C ASN A 17 -40.92 -9.14 -5.73
N GLU A 18 -39.89 -9.91 -5.36
CA GLU A 18 -38.58 -9.37 -5.04
C GLU A 18 -37.84 -9.05 -6.34
N THR A 19 -37.55 -7.77 -6.54
CA THR A 19 -36.66 -7.33 -7.60
C THR A 19 -35.25 -7.83 -7.28
N LEU A 20 -34.68 -8.60 -8.21
CA LEU A 20 -33.31 -9.12 -8.09
C LEU A 20 -32.34 -7.95 -7.99
N GLN A 21 -31.94 -7.62 -6.77
CA GLN A 21 -30.83 -6.70 -6.54
C GLN A 21 -29.55 -7.46 -6.88
N ALA A 22 -28.95 -7.16 -8.03
CA ALA A 22 -27.61 -7.62 -8.32
C ALA A 22 -26.70 -7.22 -7.15
N PRO A 23 -25.79 -8.09 -6.69
CA PRO A 23 -24.83 -7.74 -5.65
C PRO A 23 -23.84 -6.72 -6.23
N ILE A 24 -24.27 -5.46 -6.28
CA ILE A 24 -23.43 -4.33 -6.64
C ILE A 24 -22.51 -4.10 -5.46
N GLN A 25 -21.23 -4.40 -5.67
CA GLN A 25 -20.17 -4.11 -4.72
C GLN A 25 -20.10 -2.60 -4.53
N GLN A 26 -20.57 -2.13 -3.38
CA GLN A 26 -20.43 -0.73 -2.97
C GLN A 26 -18.96 -0.48 -2.62
N VAL A 27 -18.22 0.15 -3.53
CA VAL A 27 -16.85 0.60 -3.26
C VAL A 27 -16.89 1.99 -2.63
N GLN A 28 -16.32 2.10 -1.43
CA GLN A 28 -16.04 3.42 -0.85
C GLN A 28 -14.77 3.99 -1.51
N PRO A 29 -14.78 5.25 -1.94
CA PRO A 29 -13.56 5.91 -2.41
C PRO A 29 -12.52 5.88 -1.30
N VAL A 30 -11.29 5.47 -1.63
CA VAL A 30 -10.16 5.64 -0.73
C VAL A 30 -9.89 7.14 -0.68
N VAL A 31 -10.38 7.80 0.36
CA VAL A 31 -9.96 9.16 0.67
C VAL A 31 -8.50 9.04 1.11
N ASN A 32 -7.61 9.45 0.22
CA ASN A 32 -6.20 9.66 0.54
C ASN A 32 -6.13 10.85 1.50
N ASN A 33 -6.47 10.64 2.76
CA ASN A 33 -6.08 11.56 3.81
C ASN A 33 -4.56 11.49 3.85
N PRO A 34 -3.83 12.57 3.51
CA PRO A 34 -2.40 12.58 3.73
C PRO A 34 -2.22 12.48 5.23
N THR A 35 -1.82 11.29 5.70
CA THR A 35 -1.36 11.09 7.06
C THR A 35 -0.26 12.11 7.29
N VAL A 36 -0.57 13.05 8.17
CA VAL A 36 0.36 13.94 8.85
C VAL A 36 1.63 13.12 9.18
N PHE A 37 2.82 13.63 8.82
CA PHE A 37 4.17 13.10 9.07
C PHE A 37 4.95 12.38 7.95
N GLU A 38 4.53 12.42 6.69
CA GLU A 38 5.54 12.33 5.63
C GLU A 38 6.26 13.68 5.55
N GLN A 39 7.43 13.79 6.19
CA GLN A 39 8.40 14.85 5.83
C GLN A 39 8.45 14.91 4.30
N GLU A 40 8.49 16.10 3.68
CA GLU A 40 8.52 16.25 2.22
C GLU A 40 9.74 15.50 1.64
N LEU A 41 9.56 14.21 1.31
CA LEU A 41 10.62 13.37 0.79
C LEU A 41 10.84 13.75 -0.67
N ALA A 42 11.99 14.36 -0.96
CA ALA A 42 12.40 14.63 -2.33
C ALA A 42 12.96 13.36 -2.99
N ARG A 43 12.66 13.16 -4.28
CA ARG A 43 13.27 12.07 -5.07
C ARG A 43 14.71 12.44 -5.42
N PHE A 44 15.66 11.56 -5.09
CA PHE A 44 17.06 11.69 -5.47
C PHE A 44 17.45 10.62 -6.49
N ASN A 45 17.49 11.01 -7.77
CA ASN A 45 17.88 10.12 -8.87
C ASN A 45 19.29 10.44 -9.33
N ASN A 46 20.19 9.45 -9.33
CA ASN A 46 21.56 9.60 -9.79
C ASN A 46 22.00 8.40 -10.65
N TRP A 47 22.91 8.66 -11.58
CA TRP A 47 23.61 7.64 -12.36
C TRP A 47 24.95 7.34 -11.68
N ILE A 48 25.12 6.10 -11.24
CA ILE A 48 26.35 5.65 -10.57
C ILE A 48 26.95 4.44 -11.30
N PRO A 49 28.27 4.20 -11.17
CA PRO A 49 28.88 2.98 -11.70
C PRO A 49 28.19 1.71 -11.16
N LYS A 50 28.03 0.71 -12.03
CA LYS A 50 27.38 -0.56 -11.67
C LYS A 50 28.08 -1.27 -10.49
N ASP A 51 29.40 -1.16 -10.43
CA ASP A 51 30.18 -1.77 -9.36
C ASP A 51 29.96 -1.09 -8.01
N LEU A 52 29.76 0.23 -8.00
CA LEU A 52 29.41 0.96 -6.79
C LEU A 52 28.02 0.54 -6.31
N LYS A 53 27.04 0.41 -7.21
CA LYS A 53 25.70 -0.10 -6.87
C LYS A 53 25.77 -1.47 -6.21
N ARG A 54 26.56 -2.41 -6.76
CA ARG A 54 26.75 -3.75 -6.17
C ARG A 54 27.35 -3.68 -4.77
N LYS A 55 28.37 -2.84 -4.56
CA LYS A 55 28.99 -2.64 -3.24
C LYS A 55 27.99 -2.13 -2.21
N ILE A 56 27.16 -1.15 -2.58
CA ILE A 56 26.11 -0.61 -1.71
C ILE A 56 25.11 -1.70 -1.33
N GLN A 57 24.67 -2.52 -2.30
CA GLN A 57 23.73 -3.62 -2.04
C GLN A 57 24.33 -4.68 -1.10
N LEU A 58 25.58 -5.10 -1.34
CA LEU A 58 26.27 -6.05 -0.47
C LEU A 58 26.46 -5.50 0.95
N TYR A 59 26.78 -4.23 1.07
CA TYR A 59 26.88 -3.56 2.36
C TYR A 59 25.52 -3.52 3.08
N GLY A 60 24.44 -3.20 2.37
CA GLY A 60 23.08 -3.21 2.93
C GLY A 60 22.67 -4.57 3.47
N VAL A 61 22.94 -5.65 2.73
CA VAL A 61 22.66 -7.03 3.18
C VAL A 61 23.46 -7.38 4.44
N LYS A 62 24.73 -6.96 4.52
CA LYS A 62 25.59 -7.28 5.67
C LYS A 62 25.20 -6.55 6.96
N ASN A 63 24.64 -5.35 6.85
CA ASN A 63 24.37 -4.48 7.99
C ASN A 63 22.87 -4.29 8.27
N ASP A 64 22.01 -5.05 7.58
CA ASP A 64 20.55 -4.92 7.63
C ASP A 64 20.06 -3.48 7.41
N MET A 65 20.66 -2.80 6.41
CA MET A 65 20.35 -1.42 6.08
C MET A 65 19.74 -1.31 4.69
N SER A 66 18.74 -0.42 4.54
CA SER A 66 18.19 -0.13 3.23
C SER A 66 19.18 0.70 2.40
N GLN A 67 19.09 0.57 1.07
CA GLN A 67 19.90 1.40 0.16
C GLN A 67 19.65 2.91 0.40
N LYS A 68 18.44 3.29 0.81
CA LYS A 68 18.09 4.69 1.12
C LYS A 68 18.88 5.18 2.33
N ASP A 69 18.88 4.42 3.42
CA ASP A 69 19.55 4.81 4.67
C ASP A 69 21.07 4.94 4.48
N ILE A 70 21.66 4.02 3.71
CA ILE A 70 23.09 4.10 3.35
C ILE A 70 23.38 5.38 2.58
N THR A 71 22.49 5.73 1.63
CA THR A 71 22.67 6.92 0.78
C THR A 71 22.52 8.20 1.61
N ILE A 72 21.51 8.28 2.49
CA ILE A 72 21.29 9.42 3.38
C ILE A 72 22.53 9.63 4.26
N LYS A 73 22.96 8.58 4.96
CA LYS A 73 24.12 8.65 5.86
C LYS A 73 25.39 9.09 5.14
N ALA A 74 25.68 8.53 3.96
CA ALA A 74 26.86 8.90 3.19
C ALA A 74 26.83 10.38 2.74
N LEU A 75 25.65 10.89 2.35
CA LEU A 75 25.48 12.28 1.95
C LEU A 75 25.59 13.24 3.15
N GLU A 76 24.97 12.90 4.28
CA GLU A 76 25.07 13.69 5.52
C GLU A 76 26.51 13.73 6.03
N ASP A 77 27.20 12.59 6.07
CA ASP A 77 28.61 12.50 6.48
C ASP A 77 29.48 13.35 5.55
N PHE A 78 29.27 13.26 4.23
CA PHE A 78 29.99 14.09 3.26
C PHE A 78 29.77 15.59 3.48
N LEU A 79 28.53 16.03 3.69
CA LEU A 79 28.22 17.44 3.93
C LEU A 79 28.80 17.93 5.26
N ASN A 80 28.70 17.11 6.32
CA ASN A 80 29.24 17.44 7.65
C ASN A 80 30.77 17.53 7.65
N MET A 81 31.46 16.72 6.85
CA MET A 81 32.92 16.77 6.71
C MET A 81 33.39 18.03 5.97
N ASN A 82 32.62 18.54 5.01
CA ASN A 82 33.00 19.69 4.18
C ASN A 82 32.46 21.03 4.68
N ASN A 83 31.57 21.03 5.68
CA ASN A 83 31.04 22.22 6.34
C ASN A 83 31.79 22.59 7.64
N ARG A 84 32.91 21.92 7.93
CA ARG A 84 33.84 22.24 9.02
C ARG A 84 35.08 22.90 8.47
#